data_AF-A0A7X6TJZ7-F1
#
_entry.id   AF-A0A7X6TJZ7-F1
#
_cell.length_a   1.000
_cell.length_b   1.000
_cell.length_c   1.000
_cell.angle_alpha   90.00
_cell.angle_beta   90.00
_cell.angle_gamma   90.00
#
_symmetry.space_group_name_H-M   'P 1'
#
loop_
_entity.id
_entity.type
_entity.pdbx_description
1 polymer ?
#
loop_
_entity_poly.entity_id
_entity_poly.type
_entity_poly.pdbx_seq_one_letter_code
_entity_poly.pdbx_strand_id
1 'polypeptide(L)' 'MGREIERKFLLAGDGWRSLAEGVPYRQGYLCSSRERTVRVRIAGSRG' A
#
# COMPACT_ATOMS: atom_id res chain seq x y z
N MET A 1 8.48 -22.84 -1.45
CA MET A 1 8.20 -21.54 -0.79
C MET A 1 8.77 -20.44 -1.68
N GLY A 2 7.94 -19.56 -2.24
CA GLY A 2 8.37 -18.54 -3.21
C GLY A 2 8.78 -17.23 -2.53
N ARG A 3 9.82 -16.57 -3.05
CA ARG A 3 10.17 -15.19 -2.70
C ARG A 3 9.64 -14.28 -3.79
N GLU A 4 8.81 -13.32 -3.41
CA GLU A 4 8.35 -12.27 -4.31
C GLU A 4 9.43 -11.20 -4.46
N ILE A 5 9.56 -10.64 -5.66
CA ILE A 5 10.44 -9.50 -5.95
C ILE A 5 9.55 -8.36 -6.45
N GLU A 6 9.43 -7.29 -5.67
CA GLU A 6 8.61 -6.12 -5.98
C GLU A 6 9.50 -4.92 -6.38
N ARG A 7 9.03 -4.11 -7.34
CA ARG A 7 9.61 -2.81 -7.70
C ARG A 7 8.51 -1.75 -7.72
N LYS A 8 8.79 -0.58 -7.15
CA LYS A 8 7.86 0.56 -7.07
C LYS A 8 8.41 1.76 -7.80
N PHE A 9 7.52 2.52 -8.42
CA PHE A 9 7.84 3.71 -9.20
C PHE A 9 6.89 4.84 -8.81
N LEU A 10 7.34 6.08 -8.96
CA LEU A 10 6.45 7.22 -8.92
C LEU A 10 5.63 7.25 -10.22
N LEU A 11 4.36 7.65 -10.11
CA LEU A 11 3.47 7.77 -11.27
C LEU A 11 3.63 9.15 -11.91
N ALA A 12 3.52 9.21 -13.24
CA ALA A 12 3.44 10.44 -13.99
C ALA A 12 1.97 10.69 -14.40
N GLY A 13 1.39 11.78 -13.91
CA GLY A 13 -0.01 12.16 -14.19
C GLY A 13 -1.07 11.26 -13.52
N ASP A 14 -2.33 11.49 -13.89
CA ASP A 14 -3.50 10.89 -13.24
C ASP A 14 -4.25 9.85 -14.09
N GLY A 15 -3.73 9.51 -15.28
CA GLY A 15 -4.40 8.57 -16.21
C GLY A 15 -4.65 7.17 -15.63
N TRP A 16 -3.93 6.78 -14.58
CA TRP A 16 -4.13 5.51 -13.89
C TRP A 16 -5.44 5.44 -13.09
N ARG A 17 -6.01 6.59 -12.69
CA ARG A 17 -7.18 6.65 -11.78
C ARG A 17 -8.45 6.05 -12.38
N SER A 18 -8.60 6.09 -13.71
CA SER A 18 -9.77 5.52 -14.40
C SER A 18 -9.60 4.04 -14.74
N LEU A 19 -8.43 3.44 -14.49
CA LEU A 19 -8.14 2.05 -14.89
C LEU A 19 -8.66 1.01 -13.89
N ALA A 20 -9.11 1.41 -12.70
CA ALA A 20 -9.63 0.51 -11.68
C ALA A 20 -10.54 1.23 -10.68
N GLU A 21 -11.40 0.46 -10.00
CA GLU A 21 -12.15 0.94 -8.85
C GLU A 21 -11.23 1.03 -7.61
N GLY A 22 -11.25 2.18 -6.94
CA GLY A 22 -10.44 2.41 -5.74
C GLY A 22 -11.05 1.75 -4.50
N VAL A 23 -10.20 1.12 -3.67
CA VAL A 23 -10.59 0.62 -2.35
C VAL A 23 -10.10 1.59 -1.28
N PRO A 24 -10.97 2.09 -0.37
CA PRO A 24 -10.53 2.92 0.74
C PRO A 24 -9.49 2.21 1.60
N TYR A 25 -8.35 2.84 1.80
CA TYR A 25 -7.25 2.28 2.58
C TYR A 25 -6.90 3.20 3.74
N ARG A 26 -6.84 2.64 4.94
CA ARG A 26 -6.44 3.36 6.16
C ARG A 26 -5.31 2.59 6.83
N GLN A 27 -4.27 3.29 7.26
CA GLN A 27 -3.10 2.69 7.87
C GLN A 27 -2.72 3.46 9.13
N GLY A 28 -2.48 2.72 10.22
CA GLY A 28 -1.90 3.23 11.45
C GLY A 28 -0.51 2.62 11.61
N TYR A 29 0.50 3.45 11.84
CA TYR A 29 1.87 2.99 12.06
C TYR A 29 2.13 2.94 13.56
N LEU A 30 2.48 1.75 14.04
CA LEU A 30 2.96 1.55 15.41
C LEU A 30 4.47 1.80 15.49
N CYS A 31 5.18 1.51 14.39
CA CYS A 31 6.60 1.81 14.24
C CYS A 31 6.88 2.08 12.76
N SER A 32 7.62 3.14 12.47
CA SER A 32 8.02 3.54 11.11
C SER A 32 9.52 3.82 11.03
N SER A 33 10.32 3.08 11.80
CA SER A 33 11.77 3.20 11.74
C SER A 33 12.31 2.64 10.41
N ARG A 34 13.51 3.06 10.03
CA ARG A 34 14.17 2.61 8.79
C ARG A 34 14.42 1.11 8.80
N GLU A 35 14.73 0.56 9.97
CA GLU A 35 15.06 -0.84 10.16
C GLU A 35 13.81 -1.71 10.16
N ARG A 36 12.69 -1.19 10.69
CA ARG A 36 11.46 -1.96 10.90
C ARG A 36 10.23 -1.07 10.81
N THR A 37 9.25 -1.54 10.06
CA THR A 37 7.93 -0.91 9.99
C THR A 37 6.87 -1.88 10.48
N VAL A 38 6.08 -1.45 11.47
CA VAL A 38 4.90 -2.16 11.96
C VAL A 38 3.70 -1.28 11.72
N ARG A 39 2.71 -1.81 11.01
CA ARG A 39 1.48 -1.10 10.70
C ARG A 39 0.26 -2.00 10.81
N VAL A 40 -0.85 -1.39 11.23
CA VAL A 40 -2.20 -1.95 11.13
C VAL A 40 -2.87 -1.33 9.91
N ARG A 41 -3.63 -2.11 9.14
CA ARG A 41 -4.11 -1.72 7.83
C ARG A 41 -5.52 -2.21 7.60
N ILE A 42 -6.42 -1.28 7.33
CA ILE A 42 -7.81 -1.57 6.95
C ILE A 42 -7.97 -1.28 5.45
N ALA A 43 -8.44 -2.28 4.70
CA ALA A 43 -8.72 -2.25 3.28
C ALA A 43 -10.23 -2.42 3.07
N GLY A 44 -10.93 -1.32 2.77
CA GLY A 44 -12.39 -1.28 2.73
C GLY A 44 -12.97 -1.57 4.11
N SER A 45 -13.75 -2.64 4.23
CA SER A 45 -14.33 -3.14 5.49
C SER A 45 -13.53 -4.26 6.16
N ARG A 46 -12.34 -4.62 5.63
CA ARG A 46 -11.50 -5.70 6.15
C ARG A 46 -10.25 -5.13 6.85
N GLY A 47 -9.98 -5.55 8.08
CA GLY A 47 -8.81 -5.18 8.88
C GLY A 47 -7.88 -6.34 9.17
#